data_AF-A0A6G4CG38-F1
#
_entry.id   AF-A0A6G4CG38-F1
#
_cell.length_a   1.000
_cell.length_b   1.000
_cell.length_c   1.000
_cell.angle_alpha   90.00
_cell.angle_beta   90.00
_cell.angle_gamma   90.00
#
_symmetry.space_group_name_H-M   'P 1'
#
loop_
_entity.id
_entity.type
_entity.pdbx_description
1 polymer ?
#
loop_
_entity_poly.entity_id
_entity_poly.type
_entity_poly.pdbx_seq_one_letter_code
_entity_poly.pdbx_strand_id
1 'polypeptide(L)'
;DKVTFSENHIFSTSIHAKAQLNAKNKEKLLRSYSREDVFNYLETINEIYGLRNTPDSLNQLCIVTYSWLMGNTLNLLISNAIKYSNSVRDPISYRWVKFDKTNPDHINAKIMEAIQCIESEVTFKLETCIAHFYQLCQSIHGDENAGINLSPYLEYGTLDTNIIELQEFGFSRLAAIEIIAKHKECVTFKTNETSLQINTQKLRAKIEKHSVIDRELSWLNL
;
A
#
# COMPACT_ATOMS: atom_id res chain seq x y z
N ASP A 1 -16.79 -14.46 -22.31
CA ASP A 1 -17.04 -13.01 -22.15
C ASP A 1 -15.81 -12.20 -22.48
N LYS A 2 -16.00 -11.05 -23.13
CA LYS A 2 -14.91 -10.18 -23.62
C LYS A 2 -14.10 -9.67 -22.43
N VAL A 3 -12.84 -10.08 -22.35
CA VAL A 3 -11.82 -9.44 -21.52
C VAL A 3 -11.67 -8.01 -22.05
N THR A 4 -12.28 -7.06 -21.34
CA THR A 4 -12.09 -5.63 -21.58
C THR A 4 -10.65 -5.31 -21.21
N PHE A 5 -9.73 -5.45 -22.18
CA PHE A 5 -8.46 -4.75 -22.15
C PHE A 5 -8.81 -3.26 -22.09
N SER A 6 -8.70 -2.65 -20.92
CA SER A 6 -8.51 -1.21 -20.88
C SER A 6 -7.13 -0.95 -21.48
N GLU A 7 -7.09 -0.64 -22.78
CA GLU A 7 -5.97 0.00 -23.44
C GLU A 7 -5.77 1.40 -22.85
N ASN A 8 -5.40 1.46 -21.58
CA ASN A 8 -4.81 2.67 -21.04
C ASN A 8 -3.36 2.63 -21.52
N HIS A 9 -3.04 3.44 -22.53
CA HIS A 9 -1.70 3.66 -23.09
C HIS A 9 -0.70 4.28 -22.06
N ILE A 10 -0.60 3.70 -20.86
CA ILE A 10 0.27 4.16 -19.77
C ILE A 10 1.69 3.64 -19.97
N PHE A 11 1.84 2.42 -20.50
CA PHE A 11 3.14 1.78 -20.70
C PHE A 11 3.52 1.74 -22.18
N SER A 12 4.78 2.06 -22.47
CA SER A 12 5.31 1.97 -23.83
C SER A 12 5.38 0.52 -24.31
N THR A 13 5.42 0.32 -25.64
CA THR A 13 5.55 -1.02 -26.23
C THR A 13 6.79 -1.76 -25.75
N SER A 14 7.90 -1.05 -25.49
CA SER A 14 9.13 -1.66 -24.96
C SER A 14 8.97 -2.13 -23.52
N ILE A 15 8.31 -1.34 -22.66
CA ILE A 15 8.00 -1.74 -21.27
C ILE A 15 7.04 -2.94 -21.29
N HIS A 16 6.01 -2.89 -22.13
CA HIS A 16 5.06 -4.00 -22.26
C HIS A 16 5.75 -5.30 -22.70
N ALA A 17 6.60 -5.25 -23.74
CA ALA A 17 7.36 -6.41 -24.19
C ALA A 17 8.28 -6.96 -23.09
N LYS A 18 8.95 -6.07 -22.33
CA LYS A 18 9.78 -6.46 -21.19
C LYS A 18 8.96 -7.12 -20.08
N ALA A 19 7.82 -6.53 -19.72
CA ALA A 19 6.91 -7.08 -18.72
C ALA A 19 6.40 -8.47 -19.15
N GLN A 20 5.98 -8.61 -20.41
CA GLN A 20 5.49 -9.88 -20.96
C GLN A 20 6.56 -10.97 -20.95
N LEU A 21 7.82 -10.64 -21.27
CA LEU A 21 8.93 -11.59 -21.18
C LEU A 21 9.15 -12.08 -19.74
N ASN A 22 9.14 -11.15 -18.77
CA ASN A 22 9.30 -11.49 -17.36
C ASN A 22 8.12 -12.30 -16.82
N ALA A 23 6.90 -11.98 -17.26
CA ALA A 23 5.68 -12.66 -16.85
C ALA A 23 5.69 -14.15 -17.24
N LYS A 24 6.43 -14.56 -18.29
CA LYS A 24 6.59 -15.97 -18.66
C LYS A 24 7.40 -16.77 -17.63
N ASN A 25 8.27 -16.13 -16.85
CA ASN A 25 9.06 -16.80 -15.82
C ASN A 25 8.29 -16.88 -14.50
N LYS A 26 7.83 -18.09 -14.13
CA LYS A 26 7.10 -18.35 -12.87
C LYS A 26 7.89 -18.02 -11.59
N GLU A 27 9.21 -17.88 -11.65
CA GLU A 27 10.05 -17.47 -10.50
C GLU A 27 9.92 -15.98 -10.19
N LYS A 28 9.42 -15.18 -11.15
CA LYS A 28 9.22 -13.73 -11.01
C LYS A 28 7.82 -13.34 -10.50
N LEU A 29 6.97 -14.33 -10.24
CA LEU A 29 5.62 -14.13 -9.72
C LEU A 29 5.69 -14.04 -8.20
N LEU A 30 4.86 -13.20 -7.60
CA LEU A 30 4.69 -13.16 -6.15
C LEU A 30 3.98 -14.43 -5.66
N ARG A 31 4.58 -15.15 -4.70
CA ARG A 31 4.08 -16.45 -4.20
C ARG A 31 3.55 -16.39 -2.77
N SER A 32 3.94 -15.39 -2.00
CA SER A 32 3.65 -15.23 -0.59
C SER A 32 3.74 -13.76 -0.16
N TYR A 33 3.19 -13.45 1.03
CA TYR A 33 3.32 -12.14 1.67
C TYR A 33 4.55 -12.02 2.58
N SER A 34 5.51 -12.94 2.46
CA SER A 34 6.75 -12.85 3.23
C SER A 34 7.56 -11.62 2.80
N ARG A 35 8.31 -11.03 3.73
CA ARG A 35 9.13 -9.85 3.43
C ARG A 35 10.10 -10.10 2.27
N GLU A 36 10.76 -11.25 2.26
CA GLU A 36 11.71 -11.63 1.22
C GLU A 36 11.06 -11.70 -0.16
N ASP A 37 9.93 -12.42 -0.27
CA ASP A 37 9.24 -12.60 -1.54
C ASP A 37 8.65 -11.29 -2.06
N VAL A 38 8.06 -10.46 -1.19
CA VAL A 38 7.60 -9.12 -1.56
C VAL A 38 8.76 -8.24 -2.01
N PHE A 39 9.92 -8.29 -1.35
CA PHE A 39 11.09 -7.49 -1.75
C PHE A 39 11.62 -7.93 -3.12
N ASN A 40 11.81 -9.22 -3.35
CA ASN A 40 12.27 -9.77 -4.63
C ASN A 40 11.28 -9.45 -5.77
N TYR A 41 9.98 -9.49 -5.47
CA TYR A 41 8.94 -9.09 -6.41
C TYR A 41 9.02 -7.59 -6.75
N LEU A 42 9.18 -6.72 -5.74
CA LEU A 42 9.35 -5.27 -5.97
C LEU A 42 10.63 -4.94 -6.75
N GLU A 43 11.71 -5.69 -6.55
CA GLU A 43 12.93 -5.58 -7.37
C GLU A 43 12.63 -5.95 -8.83
N THR A 44 11.91 -7.05 -9.07
CA THR A 44 11.46 -7.43 -10.41
C THR A 44 10.60 -6.35 -11.07
N ILE A 45 9.65 -5.77 -10.33
CA ILE A 45 8.82 -4.66 -10.83
C ILE A 45 9.72 -3.46 -11.15
N ASN A 46 10.68 -3.12 -10.30
CA ASN A 46 11.60 -2.02 -10.56
C ASN A 46 12.50 -2.28 -11.78
N GLU A 47 12.96 -3.52 -11.98
CA GLU A 47 13.69 -3.91 -13.20
C GLU A 47 12.86 -3.63 -14.45
N ILE A 48 11.56 -3.94 -14.43
CA ILE A 48 10.68 -3.80 -15.60
C ILE A 48 10.36 -2.31 -15.87
N TYR A 49 9.94 -1.58 -14.83
CA TYR A 49 9.32 -0.25 -14.98
C TYR A 49 10.24 0.93 -14.61
N GLY A 50 11.38 0.68 -13.95
CA GLY A 50 12.35 1.72 -13.61
C GLY A 50 11.83 2.77 -12.61
N LEU A 51 11.13 2.34 -11.56
CA LEU A 51 10.55 3.23 -10.54
C LEU A 51 11.65 4.03 -9.79
N ARG A 52 12.75 3.36 -9.48
CA ARG A 52 13.89 3.85 -8.70
C ARG A 52 15.20 3.47 -9.35
N ASN A 53 16.12 4.44 -9.41
CA ASN A 53 17.38 4.31 -10.15
C ASN A 53 18.58 3.92 -9.29
N THR A 54 18.46 3.95 -7.96
CA THR A 54 19.55 3.61 -7.04
C THR A 54 19.14 2.51 -6.07
N PRO A 55 20.05 1.60 -5.68
CA PRO A 55 19.76 0.53 -4.73
C PRO A 55 19.18 1.05 -3.40
N ASP A 56 19.74 2.13 -2.86
CA ASP A 56 19.26 2.72 -1.61
C ASP A 56 17.82 3.24 -1.73
N SER A 57 17.50 3.92 -2.83
CA SER A 57 16.14 4.42 -3.08
C SER A 57 15.13 3.29 -3.33
N LEU A 58 15.57 2.19 -3.95
CA LEU A 58 14.73 1.01 -4.14
C LEU A 58 14.46 0.29 -2.82
N ASN A 59 15.50 0.09 -2.01
CA ASN A 59 15.36 -0.51 -0.68
C ASN A 59 14.43 0.33 0.22
N GLN A 60 14.51 1.67 0.13
CA GLN A 60 13.55 2.56 0.80
C GLN A 60 12.12 2.28 0.35
N LEU A 61 11.86 2.21 -0.96
CA LEU A 61 10.54 1.88 -1.50
C LEU A 61 10.06 0.51 -0.98
N CYS A 62 10.91 -0.53 -1.00
CA CYS A 62 10.56 -1.85 -0.48
C CYS A 62 10.16 -1.81 1.01
N ILE A 63 10.91 -1.08 1.84
CA ILE A 63 10.62 -0.93 3.27
C ILE A 63 9.29 -0.20 3.50
N VAL A 64 9.05 0.91 2.79
CA VAL A 64 7.81 1.69 2.90
C VAL A 64 6.62 0.85 2.44
N THR A 65 6.69 0.23 1.25
CA THR A 65 5.63 -0.61 0.69
C THR A 65 5.30 -1.77 1.62
N TYR A 66 6.29 -2.53 2.09
CA TYR A 66 6.01 -3.65 2.98
C TYR A 66 5.43 -3.21 4.32
N SER A 67 5.95 -2.13 4.89
CA SER A 67 5.40 -1.60 6.14
C SER A 67 3.97 -1.08 5.96
N TRP A 68 3.66 -0.48 4.80
CA TRP A 68 2.31 -0.06 4.43
C TRP A 68 1.37 -1.26 4.39
N LEU A 69 1.75 -2.33 3.67
CA LEU A 69 1.02 -3.60 3.60
C LEU A 69 0.80 -4.27 4.96
N MET A 70 1.72 -4.12 5.92
CA MET A 70 1.55 -4.64 7.28
C MET A 70 0.56 -3.84 8.15
N GLY A 71 -0.10 -2.82 7.60
CA GLY A 71 -1.05 -2.01 8.36
C GLY A 71 -0.37 -1.00 9.30
N ASN A 72 0.95 -0.75 9.15
CA ASN A 72 1.65 0.19 10.03
C ASN A 72 1.07 1.61 9.89
N THR A 73 1.08 2.35 11.00
CA THR A 73 0.66 3.75 11.01
C THR A 73 1.66 4.61 10.24
N LEU A 74 1.18 5.75 9.71
CA LEU A 74 2.05 6.72 9.05
C LEU A 74 3.21 7.16 9.97
N ASN A 75 2.94 7.36 11.26
CA ASN A 75 3.96 7.69 12.25
C ASN A 75 5.07 6.63 12.34
N LEU A 76 4.72 5.35 12.28
CA LEU A 76 5.70 4.27 12.29
C LEU A 76 6.49 4.20 10.98
N LEU A 77 5.84 4.47 9.84
CA LEU A 77 6.49 4.58 8.53
C LEU A 77 7.51 5.72 8.50
N ILE A 78 7.12 6.89 8.98
CA ILE A 78 7.98 8.07 9.16
C ILE A 78 9.15 7.73 10.09
N SER A 79 8.87 7.09 11.23
CA SER A 79 9.91 6.72 12.21
C SER A 79 10.94 5.77 11.61
N ASN A 80 10.51 4.80 10.80
CA ASN A 80 11.40 3.91 10.07
C ASN A 80 12.19 4.64 8.98
N ALA A 81 11.55 5.55 8.23
CA ALA A 81 12.23 6.39 7.24
C ALA A 81 13.31 7.27 7.89
N ILE A 82 13.05 7.82 9.08
CA ILE A 82 14.03 8.58 9.88
C ILE A 82 15.15 7.66 10.39
N LYS A 83 14.82 6.46 10.88
CA LYS A 83 15.78 5.52 11.46
C LYS A 83 16.80 4.99 10.45
N TYR A 84 16.36 4.71 9.22
CA TYR A 84 17.18 4.04 8.21
C TYR A 84 17.73 4.97 7.13
N SER A 85 17.42 6.27 7.17
CA SER A 85 17.89 7.24 6.17
C SER A 85 19.03 8.12 6.72
N ASN A 86 20.11 8.23 5.94
CA ASN A 86 21.28 9.04 6.29
C ASN A 86 21.31 10.41 5.60
N SER A 87 20.39 10.68 4.68
CA SER A 87 20.34 11.89 3.87
C SER A 87 18.91 12.40 3.75
N VAL A 88 18.74 13.69 3.52
CA VAL A 88 17.44 14.33 3.28
C VAL A 88 17.59 15.39 2.20
N ARG A 89 16.54 15.65 1.44
CA ARG A 89 16.51 16.82 0.57
C ARG A 89 16.16 18.04 1.39
N ASP A 90 17.13 18.90 1.63
CA ASP A 90 16.95 20.11 2.43
C ASP A 90 15.93 21.05 1.75
N PRO A 91 14.86 21.47 2.44
CA PRO A 91 13.79 22.27 1.83
C PRO A 91 14.23 23.69 1.45
N ILE A 92 15.34 24.19 2.01
CA ILE A 92 15.85 25.54 1.77
C ILE A 92 16.80 25.55 0.56
N SER A 93 17.83 24.69 0.59
CA SER A 93 18.86 24.64 -0.46
C SER A 93 18.48 23.73 -1.63
N TYR A 94 17.45 22.89 -1.48
CA TYR A 94 17.01 21.86 -2.43
C TYR A 94 18.06 20.80 -2.76
N ARG A 95 19.15 20.74 -1.97
CA ARG A 95 20.25 19.78 -2.14
C ARG A 95 20.09 18.60 -1.18
N TRP A 96 20.68 17.48 -1.56
CA TRP A 96 20.85 16.35 -0.67
C TRP A 96 21.91 16.68 0.38
N VAL A 97 21.52 16.64 1.65
CA VAL A 97 22.40 16.87 2.80
C VAL A 97 22.34 15.68 3.74
N LYS A 98 23.30 15.57 4.65
CA LYS A 98 23.24 14.58 5.73
C LYS A 98 22.03 14.88 6.62
N PHE A 99 21.25 13.85 6.92
CA PHE A 99 20.09 13.99 7.78
C PHE A 99 20.51 14.36 9.21
N ASP A 100 19.78 15.31 9.82
CA ASP A 100 19.98 15.76 11.19
C ASP A 100 18.65 15.62 11.94
N LYS A 101 18.60 14.66 12.87
CA LYS A 101 17.43 14.33 13.69
C LYS A 101 17.06 15.41 14.70
N THR A 102 17.88 16.44 14.87
CA THR A 102 17.60 17.59 15.75
C THR A 102 17.07 18.80 14.98
N ASN A 103 17.15 18.78 13.65
CA ASN A 103 16.65 19.83 12.78
C ASN A 103 15.16 19.57 12.42
N PRO A 104 14.20 20.41 12.86
CA PRO A 104 12.79 20.24 12.55
C PRO A 104 12.47 20.25 11.05
N ASP A 105 13.19 21.03 10.24
CA ASP A 105 12.97 21.09 8.79
C ASP A 105 13.39 19.79 8.10
N HIS A 106 14.47 19.16 8.57
CA HIS A 106 14.88 17.85 8.10
C HIS A 106 13.86 16.77 8.46
N ILE A 107 13.31 16.80 9.68
CA ILE A 107 12.25 15.88 10.11
C ILE A 107 11.01 16.07 9.25
N ASN A 108 10.55 17.31 9.06
CA ASN A 108 9.38 17.62 8.24
C ASN A 108 9.58 17.20 6.78
N ALA A 109 10.78 17.39 6.22
CA ALA A 109 11.12 16.91 4.89
C ALA A 109 11.03 15.38 4.81
N LYS A 110 11.51 14.64 5.81
CA LYS A 110 11.37 13.17 5.86
C LYS A 110 9.93 12.71 5.98
N ILE A 111 9.13 13.42 6.77
CA ILE A 111 7.69 13.18 6.88
C ILE A 111 7.03 13.34 5.50
N MET A 112 7.31 14.45 4.83
CA MET A 112 6.77 14.74 3.51
C MET A 112 7.23 13.72 2.45
N GLU A 113 8.50 13.32 2.47
CA GLU A 113 9.03 12.27 1.59
C GLU A 113 8.28 10.94 1.80
N ALA A 114 8.00 10.55 3.05
CA ALA A 114 7.27 9.32 3.35
C ALA A 114 5.81 9.40 2.89
N ILE A 115 5.12 10.51 3.15
CA ILE A 115 3.74 10.75 2.70
C ILE A 115 3.66 10.71 1.17
N GLN A 116 4.54 11.44 0.48
CA GLN A 116 4.59 11.47 -0.98
C GLN A 116 4.91 10.10 -1.57
N CYS A 117 5.82 9.34 -0.95
CA CYS A 117 6.11 7.97 -1.38
C CYS A 117 4.85 7.09 -1.27
N ILE A 118 4.09 7.18 -0.18
CA ILE A 118 2.85 6.41 -0.05
C ILE A 118 1.81 6.86 -1.08
N GLU A 119 1.41 8.14 -1.06
CA GLU A 119 0.25 8.65 -1.81
C GLU A 119 0.45 8.70 -3.32
N SER A 120 1.68 8.97 -3.78
CA SER A 120 1.94 9.19 -5.22
C SER A 120 2.70 8.05 -5.88
N GLU A 121 3.44 7.26 -5.11
CA GLU A 121 4.25 6.18 -5.65
C GLU A 121 3.65 4.81 -5.30
N VAL A 122 3.43 4.50 -4.01
CA VAL A 122 2.91 3.19 -3.59
C VAL A 122 1.47 2.98 -4.06
N THR A 123 0.56 3.90 -3.73
CA THR A 123 -0.89 3.75 -4.01
C THR A 123 -1.26 4.07 -5.46
N PHE A 124 -0.32 4.59 -6.27
CA PHE A 124 -0.60 4.96 -7.65
C PHE A 124 0.39 4.30 -8.63
N LYS A 125 1.64 4.77 -8.72
CA LYS A 125 2.58 4.27 -9.73
C LYS A 125 2.87 2.78 -9.58
N LEU A 126 3.17 2.35 -8.37
CA LEU A 126 3.55 0.97 -8.06
C LEU A 126 2.33 0.05 -8.18
N GLU A 127 1.19 0.45 -7.65
CA GLU A 127 -0.12 -0.18 -7.87
C GLU A 127 -0.33 -0.42 -9.38
N THR A 128 -0.28 0.62 -10.21
CA THR A 128 -0.54 0.50 -11.64
C THR A 128 0.46 -0.42 -12.35
N CYS A 129 1.74 -0.40 -11.96
CA CYS A 129 2.77 -1.30 -12.49
C CYS A 129 2.51 -2.76 -12.12
N ILE A 130 2.10 -3.02 -10.88
CA ILE A 130 1.79 -4.36 -10.36
C ILE A 130 0.50 -4.88 -11.00
N ALA A 131 -0.56 -4.07 -11.09
CA ALA A 131 -1.78 -4.43 -11.80
C ALA A 131 -1.50 -4.86 -13.24
N HIS A 132 -0.72 -4.07 -13.98
CA HIS A 132 -0.35 -4.40 -15.36
C HIS A 132 0.48 -5.68 -15.44
N PHE A 133 1.47 -5.86 -14.57
CA PHE A 133 2.27 -7.10 -14.57
C PHE A 133 1.43 -8.33 -14.22
N TYR A 134 0.56 -8.23 -13.21
CA TYR A 134 -0.33 -9.30 -12.79
C TYR A 134 -1.31 -9.70 -13.91
N GLN A 135 -1.90 -8.74 -14.62
CA GLN A 135 -2.76 -9.01 -15.78
C GLN A 135 -2.03 -9.80 -16.87
N LEU A 136 -0.75 -9.49 -17.12
CA LEU A 136 0.08 -10.26 -18.05
C LEU A 136 0.32 -11.68 -17.54
N CYS A 137 0.67 -11.86 -16.26
CA CYS A 137 0.79 -13.17 -15.64
C CYS A 137 -0.50 -13.99 -15.77
N GLN A 138 -1.65 -13.38 -15.50
CA GLN A 138 -2.97 -13.99 -15.64
C GLN A 138 -3.26 -14.40 -17.08
N SER A 139 -2.96 -13.55 -18.06
CA SER A 139 -3.16 -13.87 -19.48
C SER A 139 -2.29 -15.03 -19.98
N ILE A 140 -1.12 -15.25 -19.38
CA ILE A 140 -0.16 -16.28 -19.79
C ILE A 140 -0.39 -17.60 -19.05
N HIS A 141 -0.65 -17.56 -17.74
CA HIS A 141 -0.69 -18.75 -16.88
C HIS A 141 -2.12 -19.14 -16.45
N GLY A 142 -3.10 -18.27 -16.67
CA GLY A 142 -4.46 -18.41 -16.12
C GLY A 142 -4.55 -17.99 -14.65
N ASP A 143 -5.78 -17.81 -14.17
CA ASP A 143 -6.09 -17.24 -12.86
C ASP A 143 -5.40 -17.96 -11.69
N GLU A 144 -5.43 -19.29 -11.70
CA GLU A 144 -4.89 -20.12 -10.62
C GLU A 144 -3.36 -20.11 -10.53
N ASN A 145 -2.67 -19.70 -11.61
CA ASN A 145 -1.22 -19.77 -11.72
C ASN A 145 -0.55 -18.40 -11.95
N ALA A 146 -1.31 -17.30 -11.85
CA ALA A 146 -0.83 -15.94 -12.06
C ALA A 146 0.04 -15.41 -10.90
N GLY A 147 0.08 -16.12 -9.77
CA GLY A 147 0.64 -15.64 -8.52
C GLY A 147 -0.37 -14.78 -7.75
N ILE A 148 0.12 -14.01 -6.78
CA ILE A 148 -0.72 -13.13 -5.96
C ILE A 148 -0.84 -11.75 -6.60
N ASN A 149 -2.07 -11.25 -6.74
CA ASN A 149 -2.30 -9.86 -7.12
C ASN A 149 -2.10 -8.93 -5.91
N LEU A 150 -0.94 -8.27 -5.82
CA LEU A 150 -0.64 -7.36 -4.72
C LEU A 150 -1.32 -5.99 -4.87
N SER A 151 -1.80 -5.63 -6.07
CA SER A 151 -2.25 -4.27 -6.39
C SER A 151 -3.35 -3.74 -5.45
N PRO A 152 -4.46 -4.46 -5.22
CA PRO A 152 -5.55 -3.95 -4.39
C PRO A 152 -5.09 -3.64 -2.96
N TYR A 153 -4.15 -4.42 -2.43
CA TYR A 153 -3.64 -4.24 -1.07
C TYR A 153 -2.76 -2.99 -0.93
N LEU A 154 -2.16 -2.51 -2.03
CA LEU A 154 -1.42 -1.25 -2.02
C LEU A 154 -2.36 -0.05 -1.89
N GLU A 155 -3.51 -0.09 -2.57
CA GLU A 155 -4.55 0.93 -2.47
C GLU A 155 -5.11 1.01 -1.04
N TYR A 156 -5.51 -0.13 -0.47
CA TYR A 156 -6.05 -0.19 0.89
C TYR A 156 -4.99 -0.02 1.99
N GLY A 157 -3.72 -0.19 1.64
CA GLY A 157 -2.60 -0.09 2.57
C GLY A 157 -2.61 -1.09 3.71
N THR A 158 -3.04 -2.32 3.44
CA THR A 158 -3.06 -3.40 4.42
C THR A 158 -3.32 -4.73 3.71
N LEU A 159 -2.79 -5.81 4.25
CA LEU A 159 -3.16 -7.19 3.88
C LEU A 159 -4.30 -7.75 4.75
N ASP A 160 -4.67 -7.08 5.85
CA ASP A 160 -5.77 -7.54 6.71
C ASP A 160 -7.13 -7.27 6.06
N THR A 161 -7.78 -8.34 5.62
CA THR A 161 -9.08 -8.29 4.92
C THR A 161 -10.18 -7.68 5.77
N ASN A 162 -10.11 -7.76 7.11
CA ASN A 162 -11.11 -7.12 7.98
C ASN A 162 -10.96 -5.58 7.95
N ILE A 163 -9.72 -5.09 7.85
CA ILE A 163 -9.45 -3.65 7.70
C ILE A 163 -9.91 -3.19 6.33
N ILE A 164 -9.69 -3.98 5.28
CA ILE A 164 -10.18 -3.71 3.92
C ILE A 164 -11.70 -3.62 3.92
N GLU A 165 -12.39 -4.57 4.52
CA GLU A 165 -13.86 -4.61 4.54
C GLU A 165 -14.46 -3.39 5.26
N LEU A 166 -13.83 -2.92 6.34
CA LEU A 166 -14.22 -1.67 7.01
C LEU A 166 -13.98 -0.44 6.13
N GLN A 167 -12.90 -0.42 5.35
CA GLN A 167 -12.64 0.67 4.40
C GLN A 167 -13.63 0.67 3.24
N GLU A 168 -13.97 -0.50 2.70
CA GLU A 168 -15.01 -0.68 1.68
C GLU A 168 -16.39 -0.26 2.20
N PHE A 169 -16.64 -0.45 3.51
CA PHE A 169 -17.83 0.06 4.17
C PHE A 169 -17.83 1.60 4.30
N GLY A 170 -16.65 2.23 4.27
CA GLY A 170 -16.49 3.69 4.23
C GLY A 170 -15.68 4.29 5.38
N PHE A 171 -15.11 3.49 6.28
CA PHE A 171 -14.19 4.01 7.29
C PHE A 171 -12.85 4.40 6.67
N SER A 172 -12.20 5.42 7.24
CA SER A 172 -10.81 5.67 6.89
C SER A 172 -9.93 4.50 7.34
N ARG A 173 -8.78 4.31 6.70
CA ARG A 173 -7.76 3.33 7.12
C ARG A 173 -7.41 3.46 8.61
N LEU A 174 -7.29 4.70 9.09
CA LEU A 174 -6.96 4.99 10.49
C LEU A 174 -8.05 4.46 11.43
N ALA A 175 -9.32 4.77 11.14
CA ALA A 175 -10.45 4.27 11.92
C ALA A 175 -10.57 2.74 11.84
N ALA A 176 -10.43 2.16 10.65
CA ALA A 176 -10.50 0.72 10.45
C ALA A 176 -9.43 -0.04 11.25
N ILE A 177 -8.18 0.41 11.23
CA ILE A 177 -7.09 -0.17 12.05
C ILE A 177 -7.45 -0.10 13.54
N GLU A 178 -7.94 1.04 14.03
CA GLU A 178 -8.28 1.20 15.43
C GLU A 178 -9.47 0.34 15.84
N ILE A 179 -10.51 0.24 15.00
CA ILE A 179 -11.66 -0.63 15.23
C ILE A 179 -11.21 -2.08 15.35
N ILE A 180 -10.37 -2.58 14.43
CA ILE A 180 -9.85 -3.95 14.52
C ILE A 180 -8.99 -4.17 15.77
N ALA A 181 -8.15 -3.20 16.13
CA ALA A 181 -7.23 -3.33 17.25
C ALA A 181 -7.93 -3.30 18.62
N LYS A 182 -8.99 -2.49 18.79
CA LYS A 182 -9.57 -2.18 20.10
C LYS A 182 -11.05 -2.51 20.24
N HIS A 183 -11.78 -2.63 19.14
CA HIS A 183 -13.24 -2.68 19.12
C HIS A 183 -13.80 -3.74 18.16
N LYS A 184 -13.00 -4.78 17.84
CA LYS A 184 -13.38 -5.83 16.89
C LYS A 184 -14.69 -6.51 17.28
N GLU A 185 -14.97 -6.61 18.58
CA GLU A 185 -16.21 -7.17 19.13
C GLU A 185 -17.47 -6.32 18.85
N CYS A 186 -17.31 -5.15 18.23
CA CYS A 186 -18.42 -4.29 17.79
C CYS A 186 -18.76 -4.49 16.31
N VAL A 187 -18.01 -5.33 15.59
CA VAL A 187 -18.17 -5.58 14.16
C VAL A 187 -18.44 -7.06 13.91
N THR A 188 -19.44 -7.33 13.08
CA THR A 188 -19.67 -8.65 12.49
C THR A 188 -19.24 -8.58 11.03
N PHE A 189 -18.14 -9.27 10.70
CA PHE A 189 -17.60 -9.30 9.33
C PHE A 189 -18.44 -10.19 8.42
N LYS A 190 -18.39 -9.88 7.13
CA LYS A 190 -19.11 -10.58 6.09
C LYS A 190 -18.78 -12.07 6.09
N THR A 191 -19.83 -12.86 5.98
CA THR A 191 -19.75 -14.29 5.64
C THR A 191 -20.46 -14.52 4.31
N ASN A 192 -20.53 -15.76 3.85
CA ASN A 192 -21.31 -16.09 2.65
C ASN A 192 -22.80 -15.70 2.78
N GLU A 193 -23.30 -15.47 4.00
CA GLU A 193 -24.71 -15.26 4.31
C GLU A 193 -25.03 -13.85 4.84
N THR A 194 -24.03 -13.08 5.26
CA THR A 194 -24.24 -11.80 5.97
C THR A 194 -23.31 -10.73 5.45
N SER A 195 -23.79 -9.49 5.31
CA SER A 195 -22.94 -8.32 5.03
C SER A 195 -22.22 -7.85 6.30
N LEU A 196 -21.21 -7.00 6.16
CA LEU A 196 -20.61 -6.31 7.30
C LEU A 196 -21.70 -5.58 8.11
N GLN A 197 -21.68 -5.76 9.43
CA GLN A 197 -22.58 -5.08 10.36
C GLN A 197 -21.79 -4.46 11.50
N ILE A 198 -22.19 -3.25 11.88
CA ILE A 198 -21.55 -2.49 12.97
C ILE A 198 -22.58 -2.27 14.06
N ASN A 199 -22.27 -2.71 15.27
CA ASN A 199 -23.06 -2.37 16.44
C ASN A 199 -22.68 -0.95 16.90
N THR A 200 -23.34 0.04 16.31
CA THR A 200 -23.01 1.47 16.49
C THR A 200 -23.23 1.92 17.92
N GLN A 201 -24.27 1.43 18.59
CA GLN A 201 -24.52 1.71 20.01
C GLN A 201 -23.38 1.23 20.90
N LYS A 202 -22.94 -0.02 20.70
CA LYS A 202 -21.83 -0.62 21.45
C LYS A 202 -20.50 0.09 21.14
N LEU A 203 -20.27 0.46 19.89
CA LEU A 203 -19.07 1.17 19.47
C LEU A 203 -19.02 2.59 20.07
N ARG A 204 -20.12 3.37 19.97
CA ARG A 204 -20.22 4.72 20.56
C ARG A 204 -20.06 4.73 22.08
N ALA A 205 -20.44 3.64 22.76
CA ALA A 205 -20.23 3.50 24.20
C ALA A 205 -18.75 3.26 24.59
N LYS A 206 -17.88 2.88 23.65
CA LYS A 206 -16.47 2.51 23.90
C LYS A 206 -15.44 3.49 23.35
N ILE A 207 -15.84 4.40 22.47
CA ILE A 207 -14.97 5.40 21.87
C ILE A 207 -15.13 6.76 22.54
N GLU A 208 -14.11 7.59 22.45
CA GLU A 208 -14.18 8.97 22.92
C GLU A 208 -15.07 9.82 21.99
N LYS A 209 -15.85 10.73 22.57
CA LYS A 209 -16.62 11.72 21.81
C LYS A 209 -15.68 12.55 20.94
N HIS A 210 -16.09 12.82 19.70
CA HIS A 210 -15.31 13.55 18.70
C HIS A 210 -13.99 12.88 18.27
N SER A 211 -13.76 11.60 18.62
CA SER A 211 -12.72 10.78 18.01
C SER A 211 -12.95 10.64 16.49
N VAL A 212 -11.93 10.20 15.76
CA VAL A 212 -12.04 9.95 14.32
C VAL A 212 -13.20 8.99 14.03
N ILE A 213 -13.29 7.89 14.78
CA ILE A 213 -14.38 6.90 14.64
C ILE A 213 -15.76 7.53 14.93
N ASP A 214 -15.90 8.31 16.00
CA ASP A 214 -17.19 8.93 16.37
C ASP A 214 -17.68 9.93 15.32
N ARG A 215 -16.74 10.68 14.73
CA ARG A 215 -17.02 11.52 13.58
C ARG A 215 -17.47 10.65 12.43
N GLU A 216 -16.64 9.71 11.96
CA GLU A 216 -16.93 8.87 10.80
C GLU A 216 -18.27 8.13 10.90
N LEU A 217 -18.63 7.59 12.07
CA LEU A 217 -19.97 7.02 12.29
C LEU A 217 -21.10 8.00 11.97
N SER A 218 -20.94 9.25 12.39
CA SER A 218 -21.92 10.30 12.11
C SER A 218 -21.99 10.66 10.61
N TRP A 219 -20.87 10.58 9.88
CA TRP A 219 -20.83 10.81 8.42
C TRP A 219 -21.42 9.63 7.63
N LEU A 220 -21.23 8.41 8.12
CA LEU A 220 -21.80 7.18 7.53
C LEU A 220 -23.29 7.00 7.84
N ASN A 221 -23.92 7.95 8.54
CA ASN A 221 -25.32 7.91 9.00
C ASN A 221 -25.61 6.67 9.89
N LEU A 222 -24.67 6.35 10.79
CA LEU A 222 -24.66 5.19 11.70
C LEU A 222 -24.82 5.53 13.19
#